data_AF-A0A1E3X9Q6-F1
#
_entry.id   AF-A0A1E3X9Q6-F1
#
_cell.length_a   1.000
_cell.length_b   1.000
_cell.length_c   1.000
_cell.angle_alpha   90.00
_cell.angle_beta   90.00
_cell.angle_gamma   90.00
#
_symmetry.space_group_name_H-M   'P 1'
#
loop_
_entity.id
_entity.type
_entity.pdbx_description
1 polymer ?
#
loop_
_entity_poly.entity_id
_entity_poly.type
_entity_poly.pdbx_seq_one_letter_code
_entity_poly.pdbx_strand_id
1 'polypeptide(L)'
;MKFQLTPYNINASDEDLINDLKKVATELKKDTLTHEEYNKRGRFCSDTPSRRFGGWLNALEKAGLKKTREYNISEEEWFNNIEEVWIKLQEILI
;
A
#
# COMPACT_ATOMS: atom_id res chain seq x y z
N MET A 1 -33.19 -15.50 17.07
CA MET A 1 -32.28 -14.71 16.19
C MET A 1 -30.87 -14.80 16.76
N LYS A 2 -29.90 -15.31 16.00
CA LYS A 2 -28.48 -15.24 16.39
C LYS A 2 -27.96 -13.88 15.91
N PHE A 3 -27.83 -12.91 16.80
CA PHE A 3 -27.12 -11.67 16.51
C PHE A 3 -25.63 -12.00 16.49
N GLN A 4 -25.05 -12.08 15.30
CA GLN A 4 -23.59 -12.13 15.15
C GLN A 4 -23.10 -10.69 15.29
N LEU A 5 -22.44 -10.38 16.41
CA LEU A 5 -21.75 -9.11 16.57
C LEU A 5 -20.72 -8.99 15.44
N THR A 6 -20.82 -7.93 14.63
CA THR A 6 -19.73 -7.53 13.74
C THR A 6 -18.48 -7.39 14.59
N PRO A 7 -17.37 -8.08 14.25
CA PRO A 7 -16.25 -8.16 15.15
C PRO A 7 -15.67 -6.75 15.36
N TYR A 8 -15.63 -6.31 16.62
CA TYR A 8 -15.14 -4.99 17.00
C TYR A 8 -13.70 -4.81 16.50
N ASN A 9 -13.49 -3.92 15.53
CA ASN A 9 -12.15 -3.62 14.97
C ASN A 9 -11.29 -2.74 15.90
N ILE A 10 -11.79 -2.40 17.10
CA ILE A 10 -11.18 -1.47 18.04
C ILE A 10 -9.90 -2.05 18.69
N ASN A 11 -9.75 -3.38 18.71
CA ASN A 11 -8.56 -4.03 19.28
C ASN A 11 -7.92 -5.04 18.32
N ALA A 12 -7.85 -4.69 17.02
CA ALA A 12 -7.12 -5.50 16.06
C ALA A 12 -5.63 -5.55 16.43
N SER A 13 -5.06 -6.75 16.50
CA SER A 13 -3.63 -6.95 16.65
C SER A 13 -2.90 -6.72 15.31
N ASP A 14 -1.57 -6.60 15.36
CA ASP A 14 -0.75 -6.49 14.14
C ASP A 14 -0.91 -7.74 13.28
N GLU A 15 -1.01 -8.91 13.91
CA GLU A 15 -1.24 -10.20 13.25
C GLU A 15 -2.61 -10.26 12.56
N ASP A 16 -3.66 -9.70 13.17
CA ASP A 16 -4.99 -9.65 12.55
C ASP A 16 -4.96 -8.86 11.23
N LEU A 17 -4.26 -7.72 11.21
CA LEU A 17 -4.14 -6.89 10.01
C LEU A 17 -3.31 -7.57 8.93
N ILE A 18 -2.21 -8.22 9.31
CA ILE A 18 -1.34 -8.98 8.40
C ILE A 18 -2.10 -10.16 7.78
N ASN A 19 -2.84 -10.91 8.60
CA ASN A 19 -3.62 -12.05 8.15
C ASN A 19 -4.79 -11.63 7.24
N ASP A 20 -5.45 -10.51 7.55
CA ASP A 20 -6.52 -9.98 6.71
C ASP A 20 -5.99 -9.52 5.33
N LEU A 21 -4.84 -8.84 5.29
CA LEU A 21 -4.16 -8.50 4.02
C LEU A 21 -3.83 -9.74 3.18
N LYS A 22 -3.25 -10.78 3.79
CA LYS A 22 -2.96 -12.06 3.13
C LYS A 22 -4.21 -12.74 2.61
N LYS A 23 -5.30 -12.71 3.39
CA LYS A 23 -6.59 -13.30 3.02
C LYS A 23 -7.16 -12.63 1.77
N VAL A 24 -7.20 -11.30 1.75
CA VAL A 24 -7.70 -10.54 0.59
C VAL A 24 -6.83 -10.78 -0.65
N ALA A 25 -5.51 -10.82 -0.48
CA ALA A 25 -4.58 -11.13 -1.57
C ALA A 25 -4.81 -12.54 -2.15
N THR A 26 -5.02 -13.53 -1.28
CA THR A 26 -5.33 -14.91 -1.68
C THR A 26 -6.67 -15.01 -2.39
N GLU A 27 -7.69 -14.30 -1.91
CA GLU A 27 -9.02 -14.24 -2.53
C GLU A 27 -8.96 -13.65 -3.95
N LEU A 28 -8.15 -12.60 -4.12
CA LEU A 28 -7.92 -11.96 -5.41
C LEU A 28 -6.91 -12.68 -6.31
N LYS A 29 -6.21 -13.69 -5.78
CA LYS A 29 -5.09 -14.38 -6.44
C LYS A 29 -4.02 -13.40 -6.94
N LYS A 30 -3.67 -12.42 -6.11
CA LYS A 30 -2.67 -11.39 -6.41
C LYS A 30 -1.55 -11.38 -5.38
N ASP A 31 -0.36 -11.06 -5.85
CA ASP A 31 0.82 -10.85 -4.99
C ASP A 31 0.88 -9.44 -4.38
N THR A 32 -0.03 -8.54 -4.75
CA THR A 32 -0.08 -7.14 -4.28
C THR A 32 -1.53 -6.67 -4.18
N LEU A 33 -1.78 -5.61 -3.41
CA LEU A 33 -3.11 -5.03 -3.23
C LEU A 33 -3.07 -3.51 -3.37
N THR A 34 -4.10 -2.96 -4.02
CA THR A 34 -4.40 -1.53 -3.94
C THR A 34 -5.26 -1.22 -2.71
N HIS A 35 -5.25 0.05 -2.28
CA HIS A 35 -6.14 0.54 -1.22
C HIS A 35 -7.61 0.21 -1.50
N GLU A 36 -8.06 0.42 -2.75
CA GLU A 36 -9.46 0.22 -3.12
C GLU A 36 -9.86 -1.26 -3.09
N GLU A 37 -8.99 -2.15 -3.56
CA GLU A 37 -9.24 -3.60 -3.50
C GLU A 37 -9.36 -4.11 -2.07
N TYR A 38 -8.49 -3.61 -1.19
CA TYR A 38 -8.52 -3.95 0.22
C TYR A 38 -9.73 -3.34 0.92
N ASN A 39 -10.07 -2.08 0.67
CA ASN A 39 -11.26 -1.45 1.26
C ASN A 39 -12.58 -2.13 0.87
N LYS A 40 -12.64 -2.76 -0.31
CA LYS A 40 -13.84 -3.48 -0.78
C LYS A 40 -14.02 -4.87 -0.16
N ARG A 41 -12.94 -5.53 0.28
CA ARG A 41 -12.95 -6.97 0.66
C ARG A 41 -12.36 -7.25 2.04
N GLY A 42 -11.45 -6.40 2.48
CA GLY A 42 -10.80 -6.47 3.77
C GLY A 42 -11.77 -6.18 4.90
N ARG A 43 -11.44 -6.73 6.06
CA ARG A 43 -12.18 -6.48 7.29
C ARG A 43 -11.92 -5.07 7.84
N PHE A 44 -10.79 -4.47 7.47
CA PHE A 44 -10.35 -3.16 7.94
C PHE A 44 -10.24 -2.18 6.77
N CYS A 45 -10.28 -0.88 7.08
CA CYS A 45 -9.91 0.14 6.12
C CYS A 45 -8.40 0.10 5.89
N SER A 46 -7.94 0.36 4.66
CA SER A 46 -6.54 0.42 4.26
C SER A 46 -5.72 1.40 5.10
N ASP A 47 -6.37 2.41 5.67
CA ASP A 47 -5.74 3.39 6.55
C ASP A 47 -5.28 2.78 7.87
N THR A 48 -5.96 1.74 8.36
CA THR A 48 -5.62 1.08 9.63
C THR A 48 -4.25 0.41 9.59
N PRO A 49 -3.95 -0.53 8.66
CA PRO A 49 -2.60 -1.09 8.54
C PRO A 49 -1.58 -0.04 8.06
N SER A 50 -1.98 0.91 7.22
CA SER A 50 -1.06 1.98 6.77
C SER A 50 -0.55 2.83 7.94
N ARG A 51 -1.44 3.33 8.81
CA ARG A 51 -1.04 4.15 9.96
C ARG A 51 -0.19 3.36 10.96
N ARG A 52 -0.55 2.09 11.19
CA ARG A 52 0.13 1.25 12.17
C ARG A 52 1.50 0.77 11.72
N PHE A 53 1.68 0.53 10.42
CA PHE A 53 2.94 0.02 9.86
C PHE A 53 3.79 1.10 9.18
N GLY A 54 3.41 2.38 9.31
CA GLY A 54 4.19 3.49 8.76
C GLY A 54 4.08 3.65 7.25
N GLY A 55 2.99 3.15 6.65
CA GLY A 55 2.66 3.29 5.24
C GLY A 55 2.04 2.03 4.65
N TRP A 56 1.36 2.19 3.51
CA TRP A 56 0.72 1.07 2.81
C TRP A 56 1.74 0.06 2.27
N LEU A 57 2.83 0.54 1.67
CA LEU A 57 3.88 -0.33 1.14
C LEU A 57 4.53 -1.18 2.24
N ASN A 58 4.70 -0.61 3.44
CA ASN A 58 5.23 -1.34 4.61
C ASN A 58 4.22 -2.36 5.13
N ALA A 59 2.92 -2.05 5.07
CA ALA A 59 1.87 -3.00 5.41
C ALA A 59 1.87 -4.21 4.47
N LEU A 60 2.00 -3.98 3.15
CA LEU A 60 2.13 -5.04 2.16
C LEU A 60 3.39 -5.88 2.42
N GLU A 61 4.53 -5.24 2.67
CA GLU A 61 5.80 -5.92 2.97
C GLU A 61 5.70 -6.81 4.23
N LYS A 62 5.10 -6.31 5.32
CA LYS A 62 4.82 -7.11 6.52
C LYS A 62 3.86 -8.28 6.26
N ALA A 63 2.97 -8.13 5.29
CA ALA A 63 2.09 -9.19 4.81
C ALA A 63 2.77 -10.17 3.84
N GLY A 64 4.05 -9.95 3.48
CA GLY A 64 4.75 -10.76 2.47
C GLY A 64 4.23 -10.52 1.04
N LEU A 65 3.55 -9.40 0.82
CA LEU A 65 3.02 -8.98 -0.47
C LEU A 65 4.03 -8.04 -1.16
N LYS A 66 4.05 -8.08 -2.49
CA LYS A 66 4.85 -7.17 -3.31
C LYS A 66 4.35 -5.74 -3.18
N LYS A 67 5.29 -4.81 -3.12
CA LYS A 67 5.00 -3.37 -3.18
C LYS A 67 4.41 -3.04 -4.56
N THR A 68 3.33 -2.27 -4.59
CA THR A 68 2.70 -1.87 -5.86
C THR A 68 3.61 -0.96 -6.68
N ARG A 69 4.49 -0.21 -6.00
CA ARG A 69 5.52 0.62 -6.61
C ARG A 69 6.81 0.43 -5.82
N GLU A 70 7.90 0.15 -6.51
CA GLU A 70 9.25 0.24 -5.95
C GLU A 70 9.83 1.60 -6.29
N TYR A 71 10.15 2.38 -5.26
CA TYR A 71 10.95 3.59 -5.41
C TYR A 71 12.43 3.23 -5.22
N ASN A 72 12.94 2.35 -6.08
CA ASN A 72 14.38 2.03 -6.15
C ASN A 72 15.08 2.98 -7.13
N ILE A 73 14.78 4.27 -7.06
CA ILE A 73 15.45 5.30 -7.85
C ILE A 73 16.57 5.87 -6.97
N SER A 74 17.80 5.82 -7.45
CA SER A 74 18.92 6.42 -6.72
C SER A 74 18.73 7.94 -6.62
N GLU A 75 19.34 8.56 -5.62
CA GLU A 75 19.30 10.03 -5.50
C GLU A 75 19.87 10.70 -6.76
N GLU A 76 20.91 10.12 -7.36
CA GLU A 76 21.51 10.54 -8.62
C GLU A 76 20.53 10.47 -9.79
N GLU A 77 19.76 9.39 -9.91
CA GLU A 77 18.75 9.23 -10.96
C GLU A 77 17.55 10.18 -10.75
N TRP A 78 17.26 10.55 -9.49
CA TRP A 78 16.30 11.59 -9.14
C TRP A 78 16.76 12.98 -9.60
N PHE A 79 18.02 13.33 -9.34
CA PHE A 79 18.58 14.63 -9.74
C PHE A 79 18.71 14.75 -11.26
N ASN A 80 19.15 13.69 -11.94
CA ASN A 80 19.26 13.67 -13.40
C ASN A 80 17.92 13.94 -14.08
N ASN A 81 16.82 13.39 -13.55
CA ASN A 81 15.47 13.65 -14.09
C ASN A 81 15.10 15.15 -14.00
N ILE A 82 15.38 15.78 -12.86
CA ILE A 82 15.10 17.21 -12.67
C ILE A 82 15.97 18.06 -13.62
N GLU A 83 17.26 17.72 -13.76
CA GLU A 83 18.18 18.39 -14.68
C GLU A 83 17.71 18.28 -16.14
N GLU A 84 17.34 17.08 -16.59
CA GLU A 84 16.81 16.87 -17.95
C GLU A 84 15.56 17.71 -18.23
N VAL A 85 14.61 17.75 -17.29
CA VAL A 85 13.39 18.55 -17.45
C VAL A 85 13.72 20.03 -17.53
N TRP A 86 14.69 20.50 -16.72
CA TRP A 86 15.12 21.89 -16.72
C TRP A 86 15.78 22.30 -18.05
N ILE A 87 16.65 21.46 -18.61
CA ILE A 87 17.27 21.67 -19.92
C ILE A 87 16.21 21.73 -21.02
N LYS A 88 15.29 20.75 -21.06
CA LYS A 88 14.21 20.70 -22.05
C LYS A 88 13.30 21.92 -21.99
N LEU A 89 13.03 22.44 -20.79
CA LEU A 89 12.23 23.67 -20.64
C LEU A 89 12.96 24.91 -21.15
N GLN A 90 14.28 25.00 -20.99
CA GLN A 90 15.06 26.10 -21.56
C GLN A 90 15.07 26.09 -23.09
N GLU A 91 15.15 24.91 -23.72
CA GLU A 91 15.13 24.78 -25.19
C GLU A 91 13.77 25.15 -25.81
N ILE A 92 12.67 25.04 -25.05
CA ILE A 92 11.31 25.37 -25.52
C ILE A 92 10.99 26.87 -25.37
N LEU A 93 11.72 27.58 -24.51
CA LEU A 93 11.49 29.00 -24.18
C LEU A 93 12.33 29.98 -25.02
N ILE A 94 13.07 29.48 -26.02
CA ILE A 94 13.88 30.24 -26.98
C ILE A 94 13.30 30.05 -28.38
#